data_AF-A0A673J506-F1
#
_entry.id   AF-A0A673J506-F1
#
_cell.length_a   1.000
_cell.length_b   1.000
_cell.length_c   1.000
_cell.angle_alpha   90.00
_cell.angle_beta   90.00
_cell.angle_gamma   90.00
#
_symmetry.space_group_name_H-M   'P 1'
#
loop_
_entity.id
_entity.type
_entity.pdbx_description
1 polymer ?
#
loop_
_entity_poly.entity_id
_entity_poly.type
_entity_poly.pdbx_seq_one_letter_code
_entity_poly.pdbx_strand_id
1 'polypeptide(L)'
;MTMAPAVSTPADNSTESEGPVNKNDVFEEIKSKFLNEIDKIPCKSCRDVLQSHYIKKINSKHQDDDDEEGETGLTEEEKEEEEKEVEKLGKLQYSLDYDFQDNKLTVGIMQCADLISMDSGGTSDPYVKVFILPDKKKKFDTKVHKKTLNPVFNESFVFKIAYEELGGKTLVMSVYDYDRFSKHDIIGEVKLPMNTLDLGKPIEEWRDLDSVEKEEMLWISTFKS
;
A
#
# COMPACT_ATOMS: atom_id res chain seq x y z
N MET A 1 50.12 -64.45 -24.92
CA MET A 1 48.66 -64.71 -25.03
C MET A 1 48.00 -63.44 -24.52
N THR A 2 47.11 -62.71 -25.17
CA THR A 2 46.33 -62.78 -26.41
C THR A 2 45.68 -61.40 -26.48
N MET A 3 45.55 -60.83 -27.67
CA MET A 3 44.96 -59.51 -27.90
C MET A 3 43.46 -59.49 -27.59
N ALA A 4 42.91 -58.34 -27.20
CA ALA A 4 41.72 -57.78 -27.86
C ALA A 4 41.50 -56.29 -27.49
N PRO A 5 40.87 -55.50 -28.39
CA PRO A 5 41.09 -54.05 -28.49
C PRO A 5 39.78 -53.21 -28.51
N ALA A 6 39.99 -51.91 -28.73
CA ALA A 6 39.13 -50.95 -29.43
C ALA A 6 37.90 -50.36 -28.72
N VAL A 7 37.86 -49.02 -28.67
CA VAL A 7 36.74 -48.14 -29.09
C VAL A 7 37.25 -46.68 -28.98
N SER A 8 37.70 -46.06 -30.07
CA SER A 8 37.01 -45.01 -30.86
C SER A 8 36.44 -43.86 -30.00
N THR A 9 37.04 -42.67 -30.01
CA THR A 9 36.77 -41.48 -30.87
C THR A 9 36.41 -40.27 -29.95
N PRO A 10 36.11 -39.06 -30.46
CA PRO A 10 37.05 -38.06 -31.00
C PRO A 10 36.82 -36.67 -30.35
N ALA A 11 37.51 -35.65 -30.86
CA ALA A 11 37.07 -34.24 -30.87
C ALA A 11 37.06 -33.53 -29.48
N ASP A 12 37.21 -32.22 -29.32
CA ASP A 12 37.13 -31.10 -30.25
C ASP A 12 38.08 -30.01 -29.74
N ASN A 13 38.78 -29.38 -30.69
CA ASN A 13 39.29 -28.02 -30.51
C ASN A 13 38.18 -27.10 -31.02
N SER A 14 37.44 -26.47 -30.11
CA SER A 14 36.59 -25.33 -30.45
C SER A 14 36.70 -24.31 -29.34
N THR A 15 37.38 -23.22 -29.70
CA THR A 15 37.23 -21.89 -29.15
C THR A 15 35.78 -21.61 -28.75
N GLU A 16 35.47 -21.63 -27.45
CA GLU A 16 34.22 -21.04 -26.97
C GLU A 16 34.41 -19.53 -26.94
N SER A 17 33.92 -18.92 -28.01
CA SER A 17 33.49 -17.54 -28.08
C SER A 17 32.64 -17.19 -26.86
N GLU A 18 33.00 -16.11 -26.17
CA GLU A 18 32.12 -15.42 -25.22
C GLU A 18 30.83 -15.04 -25.95
N GLY A 19 29.77 -15.83 -25.73
CA GLY A 19 28.43 -15.51 -26.18
C GLY A 19 27.86 -14.35 -25.35
N PRO A 20 26.92 -13.56 -25.91
CA PRO A 20 26.28 -12.48 -25.18
C PRO A 20 25.51 -13.05 -23.99
N VAL A 21 25.86 -12.63 -22.77
CA VAL A 21 25.16 -13.02 -21.54
C VAL A 21 23.70 -12.58 -21.67
N ASN A 22 22.80 -13.57 -21.70
CA ASN A 22 21.37 -13.36 -21.82
C ASN A 22 20.86 -12.63 -20.57
N LYS A 23 20.28 -11.43 -20.75
CA LYS A 23 19.80 -10.56 -19.66
C LYS A 23 18.72 -11.24 -18.81
N ASN A 24 18.00 -12.21 -19.39
CA ASN A 24 16.96 -12.96 -18.70
C ASN A 24 17.54 -13.91 -17.63
N ASP A 25 18.71 -14.50 -17.88
CA ASP A 25 19.34 -15.43 -16.93
C ASP A 25 19.86 -14.69 -15.69
N VAL A 26 20.41 -13.50 -15.88
CA VAL A 26 20.90 -12.63 -14.78
C VAL A 26 19.73 -12.16 -13.90
N PHE A 27 18.58 -11.86 -14.51
CA PHE A 27 17.40 -11.40 -13.77
C PHE A 27 16.77 -12.53 -12.94
N GLU A 28 16.67 -13.74 -13.49
CA GLU A 28 16.20 -14.92 -12.75
C GLU A 28 17.17 -15.35 -11.63
N GLU A 29 18.47 -15.18 -11.84
CA GLU A 29 19.48 -15.41 -10.79
C GLU A 29 19.34 -14.40 -9.64
N ILE A 30 19.06 -13.13 -9.94
CA ILE A 30 18.80 -12.10 -8.92
C ILE A 30 17.48 -12.37 -8.19
N LYS A 31 16.42 -12.77 -8.90
CA LYS A 31 15.13 -13.15 -8.30
C LYS A 31 15.27 -14.30 -7.32
N SER A 32 15.95 -15.36 -7.73
CA SER A 32 16.13 -16.56 -6.91
C SER A 32 16.97 -16.28 -5.67
N LYS A 33 18.01 -15.42 -5.76
CA LYS A 33 18.80 -15.00 -4.59
C LYS A 33 17.97 -14.22 -3.56
N PHE A 34 17.15 -13.27 -4.02
CA PHE A 34 16.30 -12.48 -3.12
C PHE A 34 15.20 -13.31 -2.46
N LEU A 35 14.54 -14.21 -3.20
CA LEU A 35 13.49 -15.08 -2.65
C LEU A 35 14.06 -16.05 -1.60
N ASN A 36 15.23 -16.63 -1.86
CA ASN A 36 15.92 -17.50 -0.90
C ASN A 36 16.34 -16.77 0.39
N GLU A 37 16.52 -15.45 0.33
CA GLU A 37 16.86 -14.64 1.50
C GLU A 37 15.61 -14.30 2.33
N ILE A 38 14.45 -14.12 1.69
CA ILE A 38 13.15 -13.94 2.34
C ILE A 38 12.72 -15.21 3.10
N ASP A 39 13.04 -16.40 2.58
CA ASP A 39 12.72 -17.68 3.24
C ASP A 39 13.51 -17.91 4.55
N LYS A 40 14.62 -17.21 4.75
CA LYS A 40 15.40 -17.26 6.01
C LYS A 40 14.73 -16.47 7.15
N ILE A 41 13.68 -15.70 6.86
CA ILE A 41 12.95 -14.93 7.85
C ILE A 41 12.15 -15.90 8.76
N PRO A 42 12.35 -15.85 10.08
CA PRO A 42 11.74 -16.80 11.02
C PRO A 42 10.23 -16.58 11.21
N CYS A 43 9.72 -15.37 10.94
CA CYS A 43 8.30 -15.07 10.99
C CYS A 43 7.60 -15.48 9.68
N LYS A 44 6.76 -16.50 9.74
CA LYS A 44 5.95 -16.98 8.60
C LYS A 44 5.06 -15.87 8.01
N SER A 45 4.46 -15.04 8.86
CA SER A 45 3.58 -13.96 8.40
C SER A 45 4.34 -12.85 7.67
N CYS A 46 5.57 -12.53 8.10
CA CYS A 46 6.41 -11.54 7.41
C CYS A 46 6.93 -12.09 6.08
N ARG A 47 7.27 -13.39 6.04
CA ARG A 47 7.68 -14.08 4.81
C ARG A 47 6.57 -14.04 3.76
N ASP A 48 5.35 -14.44 4.15
CA ASP A 48 4.20 -14.51 3.23
C ASP A 48 3.86 -13.13 2.64
N VAL A 49 3.98 -12.05 3.43
CA VAL A 49 3.76 -10.66 2.99
C VAL A 49 4.85 -10.18 2.03
N LEU A 50 6.13 -10.38 2.36
CA LEU A 50 7.24 -9.94 1.53
C LEU A 50 7.30 -10.70 0.20
N GLN A 51 7.00 -11.99 0.23
CA GLN A 51 6.94 -12.83 -0.96
C GLN A 51 5.78 -12.41 -1.87
N SER A 52 4.60 -12.09 -1.30
CA SER A 52 3.47 -11.56 -2.06
C SER A 52 3.78 -10.21 -2.71
N HIS A 53 4.38 -9.27 -1.95
CA HIS A 53 4.76 -7.96 -2.49
C HIS A 53 5.82 -8.06 -3.59
N TYR A 54 6.82 -8.93 -3.42
CA TYR A 54 7.87 -9.15 -4.42
C TYR A 54 7.30 -9.77 -5.70
N ILE A 55 6.46 -10.80 -5.60
CA ILE A 55 5.80 -11.46 -6.74
C ILE A 55 4.88 -10.47 -7.49
N LYS A 56 4.17 -9.61 -6.75
CA LYS A 56 3.32 -8.56 -7.36
C LYS A 56 4.16 -7.53 -8.14
N LYS A 57 5.37 -7.22 -7.66
CA LYS A 57 6.28 -6.26 -8.28
C LYS A 57 7.00 -6.81 -9.52
N ILE A 58 7.27 -8.12 -9.58
CA ILE A 58 7.83 -8.76 -10.79
C ILE A 58 6.77 -8.97 -11.88
N ASN A 59 5.53 -9.33 -11.51
CA ASN A 59 4.44 -9.54 -12.47
C ASN A 59 3.90 -8.22 -13.06
N SER A 60 4.08 -7.10 -12.36
CA SER A 60 3.72 -5.77 -12.84
C SER A 60 4.72 -5.20 -13.87
N LYS A 61 5.83 -5.90 -14.15
CA LYS A 61 6.91 -5.44 -15.05
C LYS A 61 7.02 -6.23 -16.37
N HIS A 62 5.99 -6.98 -16.75
CA HIS A 62 5.98 -7.76 -18.00
C HIS A 62 4.80 -7.38 -18.89
N GLN A 63 4.75 -6.11 -19.29
CA GLN A 63 3.94 -5.73 -20.44
C GLN A 63 4.50 -4.48 -21.11
N ASP A 64 5.74 -4.57 -21.58
CA ASP A 64 6.24 -3.72 -22.66
C ASP A 64 7.13 -4.60 -23.55
N ASP A 65 6.95 -4.43 -24.86
CA ASP A 65 7.71 -4.93 -26.02
C ASP A 65 7.25 -6.26 -26.69
N ASP A 66 6.55 -6.10 -27.83
CA ASP A 66 6.85 -6.61 -29.20
C ASP A 66 5.62 -6.28 -30.08
N ASP A 67 5.67 -5.38 -31.08
CA ASP A 67 6.08 -5.68 -32.46
C ASP A 67 6.55 -4.43 -33.25
N GLU A 68 7.70 -4.58 -33.92
CA GLU A 68 8.29 -3.82 -35.05
C GLU A 68 7.35 -3.91 -36.30
N GLU A 69 7.17 -2.97 -37.24
CA GLU A 69 8.11 -2.25 -38.11
C GLU A 69 7.40 -1.03 -38.74
N GLY A 70 8.13 0.06 -39.00
CA GLY A 70 7.61 1.21 -39.76
C GLY A 70 8.56 2.41 -39.79
N GLU A 71 9.38 2.45 -40.82
CA GLU A 71 10.50 3.35 -41.10
C GLU A 71 10.17 4.87 -41.18
N THR A 72 11.17 5.68 -40.82
CA THR A 72 11.43 7.10 -41.16
C THR A 72 10.79 8.22 -40.33
N GLY A 73 11.64 9.18 -39.91
CA GLY A 73 11.25 10.58 -39.74
C GLY A 73 11.59 11.18 -38.37
N LEU A 74 12.72 11.87 -38.29
CA LEU A 74 13.08 12.79 -37.21
C LEU A 74 12.03 13.91 -37.06
N THR A 75 11.45 14.08 -35.88
CA THR A 75 11.24 15.38 -35.24
C THR A 75 11.03 15.20 -33.73
N GLU A 76 11.66 16.07 -32.97
CA GLU A 76 11.58 16.21 -31.51
C GLU A 76 10.12 16.44 -31.11
N GLU A 77 9.51 15.48 -30.42
CA GLU A 77 8.27 15.70 -29.65
C GLU A 77 8.49 15.19 -28.23
N GLU A 78 8.44 16.14 -27.31
CA GLU A 78 8.52 15.96 -25.87
C GLU A 78 7.43 14.98 -25.43
N LYS A 79 7.84 13.77 -25.04
CA LYS A 79 6.96 12.81 -24.38
C LYS A 79 6.80 13.31 -22.95
N GLU A 80 5.81 14.19 -22.73
CA GLU A 80 5.25 14.45 -21.42
C GLU A 80 4.85 13.10 -20.84
N GLU A 81 5.65 12.60 -19.90
CA GLU A 81 5.16 11.65 -18.93
C GLU A 81 4.04 12.40 -18.18
N GLU A 82 2.78 12.11 -18.52
CA GLU A 82 1.66 12.39 -17.62
C GLU A 82 1.96 11.62 -16.32
N GLU A 83 2.69 12.29 -15.41
CA GLU A 83 2.56 12.06 -13.99
C GLU A 83 1.06 12.08 -13.75
N LYS A 84 0.44 10.91 -13.48
CA LYS A 84 -0.90 10.89 -12.93
C LYS A 84 -0.84 11.78 -11.70
N GLU A 85 -1.37 12.99 -11.81
CA GLU A 85 -1.49 13.90 -10.69
C GLU A 85 -2.19 13.09 -9.60
N VAL A 86 -1.44 12.72 -8.56
CA VAL A 86 -2.05 12.16 -7.36
C VAL A 86 -2.88 13.30 -6.83
N GLU A 87 -4.18 13.30 -7.15
CA GLU A 87 -5.13 14.28 -6.64
C GLU A 87 -4.90 14.35 -5.14
N LYS A 88 -4.36 15.47 -4.66
CA LYS A 88 -4.03 15.64 -3.25
C LYS A 88 -5.35 15.83 -2.51
N LEU A 89 -5.93 14.72 -2.05
CA LEU A 89 -7.17 14.69 -1.28
C LEU A 89 -7.04 15.42 0.07
N GLY A 90 -5.79 15.59 0.52
CA GLY A 90 -5.39 16.30 1.71
C GLY A 90 -4.57 15.42 2.65
N LYS A 91 -4.32 15.91 3.85
CA LYS A 91 -3.54 15.24 4.89
C LYS A 91 -4.32 15.19 6.20
N LEU A 92 -4.16 14.11 6.95
CA LEU A 92 -4.70 13.91 8.29
C LEU A 92 -3.55 13.80 9.30
N GLN A 93 -3.62 14.59 10.37
CA GLN A 93 -2.78 14.43 11.55
C GLN A 93 -3.53 13.64 12.62
N TYR A 94 -2.93 12.55 13.07
CA TYR A 94 -3.46 11.72 14.14
C TYR A 94 -2.38 11.42 15.18
N SER A 95 -2.83 10.97 16.34
CA SER A 95 -1.99 10.34 17.35
C SER A 95 -2.49 8.96 17.73
N LEU A 96 -1.58 8.07 18.08
CA LEU A 96 -1.86 6.72 18.57
C LEU A 96 -1.06 6.47 19.83
N ASP A 97 -1.73 6.04 20.87
CA ASP A 97 -1.11 5.66 22.13
C ASP A 97 -1.72 4.37 22.63
N TYR A 98 -0.89 3.39 22.99
CA TYR A 98 -1.37 2.11 23.50
C TYR A 98 -0.94 1.93 24.96
N ASP A 99 -1.93 1.77 25.83
CA ASP A 99 -1.71 1.48 27.23
C ASP A 99 -1.78 -0.03 27.47
N PHE A 100 -0.61 -0.63 27.68
CA PHE A 100 -0.45 -2.06 27.95
C PHE A 100 -0.99 -2.48 29.31
N GLN A 101 -1.15 -1.56 30.27
CA GLN A 101 -1.69 -1.89 31.59
C GLN A 101 -3.21 -2.03 31.53
N ASP A 102 -3.87 -1.09 30.84
CA ASP A 102 -5.33 -1.04 30.72
C ASP A 102 -5.87 -1.73 29.45
N ASN A 103 -4.99 -2.25 28.59
CA ASN A 103 -5.34 -2.86 27.30
C ASN A 103 -6.26 -1.96 26.45
N LYS A 104 -5.85 -0.70 26.30
CA LYS A 104 -6.62 0.32 25.57
C LYS A 104 -5.74 1.03 24.54
N LEU A 105 -6.25 1.10 23.31
CA LEU A 105 -5.69 1.94 22.25
C LEU A 105 -6.43 3.28 22.26
N THR A 106 -5.69 4.37 22.43
CA THR A 106 -6.17 5.74 22.29
C THR A 106 -5.79 6.25 20.90
N VAL A 107 -6.79 6.68 20.13
CA VAL A 107 -6.64 7.26 18.80
C VAL A 107 -7.04 8.74 18.88
N GLY A 108 -6.08 9.64 18.74
CA GLY A 108 -6.32 11.07 18.67
C GLY A 108 -6.46 11.53 17.22
N ILE A 109 -7.50 12.31 16.93
CA ILE A 109 -7.69 13.02 15.67
C ILE A 109 -7.44 14.50 15.94
N MET A 110 -6.32 15.01 15.43
CA MET A 110 -5.87 16.38 15.73
C MET A 110 -6.45 17.37 14.74
N GLN A 111 -6.08 17.23 13.46
CA GLN A 111 -6.49 18.16 12.41
C GLN A 111 -6.31 17.54 11.02
N CYS A 112 -6.98 18.11 10.03
CA CYS A 112 -6.65 17.88 8.62
C CYS A 112 -6.06 19.14 8.00
N ALA A 113 -5.30 18.97 6.92
CA ALA A 113 -4.75 20.06 6.13
C ALA A 113 -4.97 19.80 4.63
N ASP A 114 -5.12 20.88 3.87
CA ASP A 114 -5.22 20.87 2.40
C ASP A 114 -6.27 19.90 1.85
N LEU A 115 -7.42 19.79 2.52
CA LEU A 115 -8.53 18.97 2.01
C LEU A 115 -9.06 19.53 0.68
N ILE A 116 -9.45 18.64 -0.23
CA ILE A 116 -10.17 19.05 -1.45
C ILE A 116 -11.55 19.61 -1.09
N SER A 117 -11.97 20.64 -1.82
CA SER A 117 -13.34 21.16 -1.71
C SER A 117 -14.28 20.26 -2.50
N MET A 118 -15.19 19.58 -1.80
CA MET A 118 -16.25 18.80 -2.45
C MET A 118 -17.51 19.63 -2.73
N ASP A 119 -17.76 20.71 -1.97
CA ASP A 119 -18.92 21.56 -2.23
C ASP A 119 -18.69 22.50 -3.42
N SER A 120 -19.76 22.71 -4.19
CA SER A 120 -19.85 23.75 -5.24
C SER A 120 -19.47 25.18 -4.81
N GLY A 121 -19.40 25.44 -3.50
CA GLY A 121 -18.97 26.72 -2.91
C GLY A 121 -17.46 26.84 -2.65
N GLY A 122 -16.65 25.83 -2.97
CA GLY A 122 -15.21 25.83 -2.68
C GLY A 122 -14.86 25.59 -1.20
N THR A 123 -15.81 25.06 -0.42
CA THR A 123 -15.62 24.69 0.98
C THR A 123 -15.98 23.22 1.18
N SER A 124 -15.71 22.68 2.37
CA SER A 124 -16.23 21.39 2.82
C SER A 124 -16.61 21.50 4.29
N ASP A 125 -17.48 20.59 4.74
CA ASP A 125 -17.87 20.36 6.13
C ASP A 125 -17.23 19.04 6.64
N PRO A 126 -15.89 18.95 6.78
CA PRO A 126 -15.21 17.69 7.07
C PRO A 126 -15.50 17.14 8.48
N TYR A 127 -15.62 15.81 8.55
CA TYR A 127 -15.60 15.01 9.78
C TYR A 127 -14.86 13.68 9.55
N VAL A 128 -14.27 13.13 10.60
CA VAL A 128 -13.49 11.88 10.52
C VAL A 128 -14.24 10.76 11.23
N LYS A 129 -14.36 9.63 10.53
CA LYS A 129 -14.91 8.38 11.05
C LYS A 129 -13.76 7.42 11.35
N VAL A 130 -13.67 7.00 12.60
CA VAL A 130 -12.62 6.10 13.10
C VAL A 130 -13.23 4.76 13.47
N PHE A 131 -12.70 3.69 12.89
CA PHE A 131 -13.14 2.32 13.16
C PHE A 131 -12.00 1.33 12.96
N ILE A 132 -12.15 0.14 13.52
CA ILE A 132 -11.14 -0.92 13.42
C ILE A 132 -11.72 -2.10 12.65
N LEU A 133 -10.95 -2.67 11.74
CA LEU A 133 -11.29 -3.89 11.00
C LEU A 133 -10.60 -5.10 11.65
N PRO A 134 -11.25 -6.29 11.70
CA PRO A 134 -12.63 -6.57 11.26
C PRO A 134 -13.70 -6.12 12.27
N ASP A 135 -13.31 -5.65 13.47
CA ASP A 135 -14.24 -5.30 14.56
C ASP A 135 -14.94 -3.95 14.34
N LYS A 136 -15.88 -3.94 13.38
CA LYS A 136 -16.67 -2.76 13.00
C LYS A 136 -17.74 -2.37 14.03
N LYS A 137 -17.80 -3.01 15.21
CA LYS A 137 -18.83 -2.73 16.22
C LYS A 137 -18.63 -1.37 16.88
N LYS A 138 -17.38 -0.98 17.09
CA LYS A 138 -17.02 0.33 17.66
C LYS A 138 -16.61 1.27 16.53
N LYS A 139 -17.43 2.31 16.33
CA LYS A 139 -17.16 3.40 15.40
C LYS A 139 -17.30 4.70 16.16
N PHE A 140 -16.38 5.60 15.91
CA PHE A 140 -16.41 6.94 16.48
C PHE A 140 -16.38 7.94 15.34
N ASP A 141 -17.19 8.99 15.47
CA ASP A 141 -17.23 10.09 14.52
C ASP A 141 -16.83 11.36 15.27
N THR A 142 -15.97 12.18 14.67
CA THR A 142 -15.64 13.51 15.21
C THR A 142 -16.80 14.48 15.01
N LYS A 143 -16.69 15.65 15.62
CA LYS A 143 -17.55 16.79 15.30
C LYS A 143 -17.33 17.21 13.85
N VAL A 144 -18.41 17.66 13.23
CA VAL A 144 -18.39 18.25 11.89
C VAL A 144 -17.92 19.70 12.01
N HIS A 145 -16.86 20.06 11.29
CA HIS A 145 -16.39 21.43 11.19
C HIS A 145 -16.83 22.02 9.86
N LYS A 146 -17.62 23.10 9.90
CA LYS A 146 -18.25 23.62 8.69
C LYS A 146 -17.38 24.63 7.95
N LYS A 147 -17.47 24.59 6.62
CA LYS A 147 -16.83 25.53 5.68
C LYS A 147 -15.33 25.70 5.89
N THR A 148 -14.62 24.59 6.07
CA THR A 148 -13.17 24.61 6.29
C THR A 148 -12.48 23.45 5.58
N LEU A 149 -11.35 23.72 4.96
CA LEU A 149 -10.46 22.71 4.37
C LEU A 149 -9.32 22.31 5.33
N ASN A 150 -9.22 23.00 6.48
CA ASN A 150 -8.21 22.76 7.51
C ASN A 150 -8.89 22.64 8.89
N PRO A 151 -9.76 21.63 9.09
CA PRO A 151 -10.44 21.44 10.37
C PRO A 151 -9.46 21.05 11.47
N VAL A 152 -9.64 21.61 12.66
CA VAL A 152 -8.93 21.20 13.89
C VAL A 152 -9.95 20.57 14.83
N PHE A 153 -9.83 19.27 15.03
CA PHE A 153 -10.74 18.47 15.85
C PHE A 153 -10.26 18.36 17.30
N ASN A 154 -8.99 17.98 17.51
CA ASN A 154 -8.41 17.66 18.82
C ASN A 154 -9.29 16.72 19.67
N GLU A 155 -9.81 15.67 19.06
CA GLU A 155 -10.65 14.66 19.71
C GLU A 155 -9.88 13.36 19.92
N SER A 156 -10.21 12.58 20.95
CA SER A 156 -9.55 11.31 21.23
C SER A 156 -10.55 10.21 21.52
N PHE A 157 -10.33 9.05 20.92
CA PHE A 157 -11.22 7.90 20.97
C PHE A 157 -10.49 6.70 21.58
N VAL A 158 -11.15 5.98 22.48
CA VAL A 158 -10.54 4.87 23.21
C VAL A 158 -11.16 3.54 22.80
N PHE A 159 -10.32 2.64 22.28
CA PHE A 159 -10.66 1.27 21.93
C PHE A 159 -10.08 0.30 22.96
N LYS A 160 -10.94 -0.30 23.78
CA LYS A 160 -10.56 -1.40 24.69
C LYS A 160 -10.31 -2.68 23.88
N ILE A 161 -9.05 -2.99 23.58
CA ILE A 161 -8.59 -4.11 22.75
C ILE A 161 -7.25 -4.60 23.33
N ALA A 162 -7.12 -5.91 23.55
CA ALA A 162 -5.87 -6.50 24.01
C ALA A 162 -4.79 -6.46 22.92
N TYR A 163 -3.52 -6.33 23.31
CA TYR A 163 -2.40 -6.18 22.38
C TYR A 163 -2.27 -7.39 21.44
N GLU A 164 -2.52 -8.58 21.96
CA GLU A 164 -2.52 -9.84 21.21
C GLU A 164 -3.56 -9.84 20.07
N GLU A 165 -4.71 -9.21 20.29
CA GLU A 165 -5.75 -9.11 19.25
C GLU A 165 -5.45 -8.02 18.23
N LEU A 166 -4.55 -7.08 18.55
CA LEU A 166 -4.27 -5.91 17.75
C LEU A 166 -3.47 -6.26 16.49
N GLY A 167 -2.58 -7.25 16.54
CA GLY A 167 -1.74 -7.66 15.41
C GLY A 167 -2.48 -8.16 14.17
N GLY A 168 -3.77 -8.51 14.28
CA GLY A 168 -4.64 -8.87 13.16
C GLY A 168 -5.65 -7.79 12.75
N LYS A 169 -5.55 -6.59 13.32
CA LYS A 169 -6.51 -5.50 13.12
C LYS A 169 -5.92 -4.35 12.30
N THR A 170 -6.81 -3.63 11.63
CA THR A 170 -6.47 -2.44 10.85
C THR A 170 -7.30 -1.28 11.36
N LEU A 171 -6.65 -0.22 11.84
CA LEU A 171 -7.30 1.03 12.15
C LEU A 171 -7.58 1.77 10.83
N VAL A 172 -8.82 2.22 10.66
CA VAL A 172 -9.24 2.99 9.49
C VAL A 172 -9.80 4.32 9.95
N MET A 173 -9.28 5.39 9.37
CA MET A 173 -9.70 6.77 9.61
C MET A 173 -10.15 7.35 8.28
N SER A 174 -11.46 7.44 8.07
CA SER A 174 -12.04 7.94 6.82
C SER A 174 -12.55 9.36 7.01
N VAL A 175 -12.10 10.29 6.18
CA VAL A 175 -12.52 11.69 6.18
C VAL A 175 -13.69 11.83 5.22
N TYR A 176 -14.79 12.38 5.71
CA TYR A 176 -16.02 12.60 4.97
C TYR A 176 -16.40 14.07 4.96
N ASP A 177 -17.07 14.50 3.90
CA ASP A 177 -17.77 15.77 3.83
C ASP A 177 -19.22 15.59 4.30
N TYR A 178 -19.63 16.37 5.30
CA TYR A 178 -20.99 16.33 5.81
C TYR A 178 -21.92 17.17 4.93
N ASP A 179 -22.80 16.48 4.22
CA ASP A 179 -23.76 17.10 3.33
C ASP A 179 -25.17 17.09 3.92
N ARG A 180 -25.77 18.28 4.10
CA ARG A 180 -27.10 18.39 4.75
C ARG A 180 -28.25 17.88 3.87
N PHE A 181 -28.09 17.95 2.55
CA PHE A 181 -29.17 17.68 1.58
C PHE A 181 -28.83 16.54 0.61
N SER A 182 -27.66 15.92 0.75
CA SER A 182 -27.11 14.88 -0.13
C SER A 182 -26.50 13.75 0.69
N LYS A 183 -26.04 12.70 0.00
CA LYS A 183 -25.22 11.65 0.61
C LYS A 183 -23.85 12.26 0.94
N HIS A 184 -23.33 11.96 2.13
CA HIS A 184 -22.01 12.42 2.53
C HIS A 184 -20.93 11.86 1.59
N ASP A 185 -20.10 12.73 1.04
CA ASP A 185 -19.01 12.35 0.17
C ASP A 185 -17.79 11.95 0.99
N ILE A 186 -17.06 10.95 0.50
CA ILE A 186 -15.78 10.58 1.11
C ILE A 186 -14.68 11.40 0.45
N ILE A 187 -13.90 12.10 1.27
CA ILE A 187 -12.75 12.87 0.80
C ILE A 187 -11.57 11.94 0.62
N GLY A 188 -11.30 11.10 1.62
CA GLY A 188 -10.26 10.07 1.54
C GLY A 188 -10.15 9.29 2.84
N GLU A 189 -9.23 8.36 2.92
CA GLU A 189 -9.02 7.56 4.13
C GLU A 189 -7.56 7.24 4.40
N VAL A 190 -7.28 6.88 5.65
CA VAL A 190 -5.99 6.35 6.09
C VAL A 190 -6.23 4.99 6.71
N LYS A 191 -5.56 3.96 6.18
CA LYS A 191 -5.57 2.60 6.72
C LYS A 191 -4.23 2.29 7.36
N LEU A 192 -4.26 1.96 8.65
CA LEU A 192 -3.09 1.61 9.43
C LEU A 192 -3.22 0.18 9.95
N PRO A 193 -2.51 -0.78 9.31
CA PRO A 193 -2.38 -2.12 9.85
C PRO A 193 -1.63 -2.04 11.18
N MET A 194 -2.27 -2.44 12.28
CA MET A 194 -1.70 -2.26 13.61
C MET A 194 -0.42 -3.09 13.83
N ASN A 195 -0.19 -4.12 13.02
CA ASN A 195 1.03 -4.92 13.03
C ASN A 195 2.25 -4.20 12.45
N THR A 196 2.06 -3.11 11.69
CA THR A 196 3.15 -2.31 11.13
C THR A 196 3.60 -1.17 12.05
N LEU A 197 2.82 -0.91 13.11
CA LEU A 197 3.03 0.22 14.00
C LEU A 197 3.80 -0.19 15.26
N ASP A 198 4.79 0.62 15.64
CA ASP A 198 5.49 0.49 16.91
C ASP A 198 4.71 1.22 18.03
N LEU A 199 3.79 0.51 18.67
CA LEU A 199 2.97 1.02 19.77
C LEU A 199 3.71 1.06 21.12
N GLY A 200 5.03 0.81 21.15
CA GLY A 200 5.83 0.95 22.37
C GLY A 200 5.98 2.40 22.84
N LYS A 201 5.61 3.35 21.99
CA LYS A 201 5.66 4.80 22.24
C LYS A 201 4.47 5.47 21.54
N PRO A 202 4.02 6.63 22.04
CA PRO A 202 2.99 7.40 21.35
C PRO A 202 3.49 7.80 19.96
N ILE A 203 2.67 7.55 18.95
CA ILE A 203 2.89 7.92 17.56
C ILE A 203 2.08 9.19 17.31
N GLU A 204 2.68 10.20 16.69
CA GLU A 204 1.98 11.39 16.20
C GLU A 204 2.61 11.77 14.86
N GLU A 205 1.84 11.69 13.78
CA GLU A 205 2.36 11.97 12.44
C GLU A 205 1.26 12.45 11.49
N TRP A 206 1.70 13.02 10.38
CA TRP A 206 0.85 13.38 9.25
C TRP A 206 0.84 12.24 8.25
N ARG A 207 -0.35 11.91 7.73
CA ARG A 207 -0.52 11.00 6.60
C ARG A 207 -1.36 11.64 5.51
N ASP A 208 -0.96 11.38 4.28
CA ASP A 208 -1.76 11.68 3.10
C ASP A 208 -3.02 10.82 3.09
N LEU A 209 -4.11 11.38 2.59
CA LEU A 209 -5.38 10.68 2.40
C LEU A 209 -5.33 9.89 1.09
N ASP A 210 -5.67 8.60 1.18
CA ASP A 210 -5.85 7.74 0.01
C ASP A 210 -7.27 7.84 -0.54
N SER A 211 -7.41 7.70 -1.86
CA SER A 211 -8.71 7.65 -2.52
C SER A 211 -9.44 6.35 -2.14
N VAL A 212 -10.73 6.47 -1.83
CA VAL A 212 -11.54 5.30 -1.50
C VAL A 212 -12.23 4.82 -2.75
N GLU A 213 -11.70 3.75 -3.35
CA GLU A 213 -12.41 3.06 -4.43
C GLU A 213 -13.78 2.60 -3.91
N LYS A 214 -14.85 3.04 -4.56
CA LYS A 214 -16.25 2.82 -4.12
C LYS A 214 -16.59 1.34 -3.90
N GLU A 215 -15.84 0.41 -4.52
CA GLU A 215 -15.99 -1.03 -4.32
C GLU A 215 -15.47 -1.51 -2.95
N GLU A 216 -14.40 -0.93 -2.41
CA GLU A 216 -13.93 -1.26 -1.06
C GLU A 216 -14.90 -0.80 0.00
N MET A 217 -15.56 0.35 -0.20
CA MET A 217 -16.61 0.81 0.69
C MET A 217 -17.85 -0.11 0.61
N LEU A 218 -18.16 -0.64 -0.57
CA LEU A 218 -19.18 -1.68 -0.74
C LEU A 218 -18.78 -2.97 0.00
N TRP A 219 -17.55 -3.48 -0.15
CA TRP A 219 -17.06 -4.63 0.62
C TRP A 219 -17.12 -4.41 2.14
N ILE A 220 -16.70 -3.23 2.62
CA ILE A 220 -16.80 -2.84 4.04
C ILE A 220 -18.28 -2.80 4.49
N SER A 221 -19.18 -2.35 3.63
CA SER A 221 -20.62 -2.31 3.90
C SER A 221 -21.32 -3.68 3.76
N THR A 222 -20.79 -4.60 2.95
CA THR A 222 -21.39 -5.91 2.65
C THR A 222 -21.10 -6.92 3.76
N PHE A 223 -19.98 -6.81 4.47
CA PHE A 223 -19.71 -7.58 5.72
C PHE A 223 -20.57 -7.13 6.92
N LYS A 224 -21.71 -6.50 6.67
CA LYS A 224 -22.64 -5.95 7.66
C LYS A 224 -23.91 -6.81 7.79
N SER A 225 -23.86 -8.08 7.40
CA SER A 225 -24.96 -9.04 7.58
C SER A 225 -24.49 -10.35 8.17
#